data_AF-R5XFD6-F1
#
_entry.id   AF-R5XFD6-F1
#
_cell.length_a   1.000
_cell.length_b   1.000
_cell.length_c   1.000
_cell.angle_alpha   90.00
_cell.angle_beta   90.00
_cell.angle_gamma   90.00
#
_symmetry.space_group_name_H-M   'P 1'
#
loop_
_entity.id
_entity.type
_entity.pdbx_description
1 polymer ?
#
loop_
_entity_poly.entity_id
_entity_poly.type
_entity_poly.pdbx_seq_one_letter_code
_entity_poly.pdbx_strand_id
1 'polypeptide(L)'
;MRNSNANNTILFIEKKKEFENNRDNHNSKDNKIVIKDKNAKIISLSTYKRLKFKRHHIINKGEKHLNIDKVKKRVFLIVILALFLLIFATTVMRQRSYSSVPSNTFIAQNTKINTTESLTYKSIVTRVVNKYTNSSYKVYVSNLHQNGNLVYAQGYFDVPKEGNVHYDLILKNDSPTSLIINGNEYVK
;
A
#
# COMPACT_ATOMS: atom_id res chain seq x y z
N MET A 1 -24.17 25.01 -61.38
CA MET A 1 -24.85 23.81 -60.81
C MET A 1 -26.11 24.27 -60.10
N ARG A 2 -27.28 23.78 -60.53
CA ARG A 2 -28.59 24.08 -59.93
C ARG A 2 -28.72 23.34 -58.60
N ASN A 3 -29.05 24.05 -57.52
CA ASN A 3 -29.32 23.45 -56.22
C ASN A 3 -30.85 23.45 -55.98
N SER A 4 -31.47 22.30 -56.18
CA SER A 4 -32.91 22.06 -56.30
C SER A 4 -33.54 21.60 -54.98
N ASN A 5 -33.47 22.42 -53.93
CA ASN A 5 -34.04 22.04 -52.63
C ASN A 5 -34.83 23.15 -51.91
N ALA A 6 -35.40 24.09 -52.67
CA ALA A 6 -36.30 25.11 -52.13
C ALA A 6 -37.80 24.71 -52.17
N ASN A 7 -38.15 23.53 -52.70
CA ASN A 7 -39.55 23.18 -53.00
C ASN A 7 -40.19 22.16 -52.03
N ASN A 8 -39.51 21.76 -50.95
CA ASN A 8 -40.00 20.73 -50.02
C ASN A 8 -40.36 21.27 -48.62
N THR A 9 -40.67 22.56 -48.48
CA THR A 9 -41.18 23.11 -47.22
C THR A 9 -42.70 23.26 -47.30
N ILE A 10 -43.42 22.29 -46.73
CA ILE A 10 -44.88 22.36 -46.60
C ILE A 10 -45.20 23.45 -45.57
N LEU A 11 -45.93 24.49 -45.98
CA LEU A 11 -46.38 25.55 -45.09
C LEU A 11 -47.47 25.00 -44.16
N PHE A 12 -47.27 25.10 -42.84
CA PHE A 12 -48.16 24.53 -41.80
C PHE A 12 -49.65 24.90 -41.93
N ILE A 13 -49.99 25.93 -42.70
CA ILE A 13 -51.36 26.40 -42.93
C ILE A 13 -52.14 25.43 -43.82
N GLU A 14 -51.53 24.82 -44.83
CA GLU A 14 -52.23 23.89 -45.74
C GLU A 14 -52.64 22.59 -45.03
N LYS A 15 -51.75 22.05 -44.20
CA LYS A 15 -52.02 20.81 -43.45
C LYS A 15 -53.13 20.99 -42.41
N LYS A 16 -53.34 22.20 -41.88
CA LYS A 16 -54.42 22.49 -40.94
C LYS A 16 -55.80 22.51 -41.64
N LYS A 17 -55.88 23.06 -42.86
CA LYS A 17 -57.13 23.10 -43.64
C LYS A 17 -57.60 21.71 -44.09
N GLU A 18 -56.68 20.79 -44.37
CA GLU A 18 -57.01 19.41 -44.73
C GLU A 18 -57.69 18.63 -43.60
N PHE A 19 -57.32 18.90 -42.34
CA PHE A 19 -57.91 18.26 -41.16
C PHE A 19 -59.27 18.86 -40.75
N GLU A 20 -59.50 20.14 -41.01
CA GLU A 20 -60.78 20.81 -40.69
C GLU A 20 -61.88 20.43 -41.70
N ASN A 21 -61.55 20.26 -42.99
CA ASN A 21 -62.53 19.88 -44.01
C ASN A 21 -63.04 18.42 -43.94
N ASN A 22 -62.42 17.55 -43.13
CA ASN A 22 -62.76 16.12 -43.07
C ASN A 22 -63.68 15.75 -41.90
N ARG A 23 -64.17 16.71 -41.10
CA ARG A 23 -64.97 16.44 -39.89
C ARG A 23 -66.48 16.61 -40.06
N ASP A 24 -66.95 17.14 -41.17
CA ASP A 24 -68.36 17.51 -41.33
C ASP A 24 -69.25 16.43 -41.97
N ASN A 25 -68.73 15.22 -42.21
CA ASN A 25 -69.54 14.11 -42.71
C ASN A 25 -69.24 12.82 -41.96
N HIS A 26 -70.07 12.49 -40.97
CA HIS A 26 -70.79 11.21 -40.93
C HIS A 26 -71.71 11.11 -39.70
N ASN A 27 -72.98 11.41 -39.90
CA ASN A 27 -74.08 10.74 -39.22
C ASN A 27 -74.21 9.31 -39.80
N SER A 28 -74.10 8.28 -38.97
CA SER A 28 -74.68 6.93 -39.19
C SER A 28 -74.47 6.10 -37.92
N LYS A 29 -75.53 5.84 -37.13
CA LYS A 29 -76.32 4.59 -37.13
C LYS A 29 -75.47 3.31 -37.10
N ASP A 30 -75.69 2.58 -36.01
CA ASP A 30 -75.56 1.13 -35.81
C ASP A 30 -74.75 0.36 -36.85
N ASN A 31 -73.53 -0.02 -36.48
CA ASN A 31 -72.90 -1.20 -37.04
C ASN A 31 -72.45 -2.12 -35.91
N LYS A 32 -73.28 -3.14 -35.68
CA LYS A 32 -73.03 -4.31 -34.84
C LYS A 32 -71.77 -5.01 -35.38
N ILE A 33 -70.62 -4.75 -34.77
CA ILE A 33 -69.38 -5.47 -35.07
C ILE A 33 -69.54 -6.90 -34.56
N VAL A 34 -69.82 -7.83 -35.47
CA VAL A 34 -69.75 -9.27 -35.23
C VAL A 34 -68.27 -9.64 -35.10
N ILE A 35 -67.77 -9.74 -33.88
CA ILE A 35 -66.42 -10.26 -33.61
C ILE A 35 -66.48 -11.78 -33.73
N LYS A 36 -66.05 -12.31 -34.89
CA LYS A 36 -65.70 -13.73 -35.07
C LYS A 36 -64.36 -13.99 -34.39
N ASP A 37 -64.37 -14.08 -33.07
CA ASP A 37 -63.35 -14.80 -32.31
C ASP A 37 -63.85 -14.96 -30.87
N LYS A 38 -64.24 -16.18 -30.48
CA LYS A 38 -64.70 -16.49 -29.11
C LYS A 38 -63.61 -16.29 -28.05
N ASN A 39 -62.38 -16.02 -28.46
CA ASN A 39 -61.22 -15.86 -27.58
C ASN A 39 -60.64 -14.43 -27.58
N ALA A 40 -61.24 -13.49 -28.32
CA ALA A 40 -60.81 -12.08 -28.29
C ALA A 40 -61.33 -11.42 -27.00
N LYS A 41 -60.50 -11.40 -25.96
CA LYS A 41 -60.82 -10.77 -24.67
C LYS A 41 -60.96 -9.26 -24.88
N ILE A 42 -62.19 -8.76 -24.86
CA ILE A 42 -62.48 -7.31 -24.91
C ILE A 42 -61.97 -6.68 -23.61
N ILE A 43 -60.93 -5.86 -23.72
CA ILE A 43 -60.35 -5.15 -22.59
C ILE A 43 -61.15 -3.86 -22.38
N SER A 44 -61.71 -3.67 -21.18
CA SER A 44 -62.43 -2.44 -20.85
C SER A 44 -61.51 -1.22 -20.91
N LEU A 45 -62.06 -0.05 -21.25
CA LEU A 45 -61.27 1.18 -21.47
C LEU A 45 -60.44 1.58 -20.23
N SER A 46 -60.94 1.30 -19.03
CA SER A 46 -60.22 1.53 -17.78
C SER A 46 -59.00 0.62 -17.63
N THR A 47 -59.12 -0.65 -18.03
CA THR A 47 -57.99 -1.59 -18.08
C THR A 47 -56.98 -1.20 -19.15
N TYR A 48 -57.42 -0.73 -20.32
CA TYR A 48 -56.51 -0.21 -21.36
C TYR A 48 -55.73 1.03 -20.90
N LYS A 49 -56.39 2.01 -20.27
CA LYS A 49 -55.71 3.17 -19.68
C LYS A 49 -54.64 2.72 -18.67
N ARG A 50 -54.98 1.80 -17.76
CA ARG A 50 -54.08 1.28 -16.74
C ARG A 50 -52.89 0.51 -17.33
N LEU A 51 -53.08 -0.23 -18.42
CA LEU A 51 -52.00 -0.89 -19.18
C LEU A 51 -51.10 0.12 -19.90
N LYS A 52 -51.67 1.19 -20.47
CA LYS A 52 -50.92 2.29 -21.09
C LYS A 52 -50.06 3.03 -20.06
N PHE A 53 -50.59 3.30 -18.86
CA PHE A 53 -49.82 3.86 -17.75
C PHE A 53 -48.72 2.93 -17.26
N LYS A 54 -48.98 1.61 -17.13
CA LYS A 54 -47.92 0.63 -16.79
C LYS A 54 -46.78 0.62 -17.83
N ARG A 55 -47.07 0.76 -19.13
CA ARG A 55 -46.01 0.90 -20.15
C ARG A 55 -45.17 2.16 -19.95
N HIS A 56 -45.78 3.29 -19.64
CA HIS A 56 -45.02 4.51 -19.33
C HIS A 56 -44.17 4.43 -18.05
N HIS A 57 -44.57 3.61 -17.07
CA HIS A 57 -43.76 3.39 -15.86
C HIS A 57 -42.57 2.44 -16.10
N ILE A 58 -42.63 1.60 -17.16
CA ILE A 58 -41.53 0.70 -17.54
C ILE A 58 -40.52 1.41 -18.46
N ILE A 59 -40.98 2.36 -19.29
CA ILE A 59 -40.11 3.13 -20.21
C ILE A 59 -39.22 4.13 -19.44
N ASN A 60 -39.56 4.47 -18.20
CA ASN A 60 -38.73 5.30 -17.32
C ASN A 60 -37.88 4.49 -16.34
N LYS A 61 -37.45 3.27 -16.69
CA LYS A 61 -36.16 2.77 -16.19
C LYS A 61 -35.08 3.53 -16.93
N GLY A 62 -34.95 4.80 -16.55
CA GLY A 62 -33.95 5.70 -17.10
C GLY A 62 -32.63 4.98 -17.10
N GLU A 63 -32.01 4.90 -18.27
CA GLU A 63 -30.57 4.75 -18.34
C GLU A 63 -30.03 5.79 -17.36
N LYS A 64 -29.45 5.31 -16.26
CA LYS A 64 -28.68 6.17 -15.40
C LYS A 64 -27.56 6.62 -16.32
N HIS A 65 -27.73 7.78 -16.94
CA HIS A 65 -26.66 8.54 -17.54
C HIS A 65 -25.76 8.88 -16.36
N LEU A 66 -24.94 7.90 -15.98
CA LEU A 66 -23.82 8.06 -15.09
C LEU A 66 -23.07 9.19 -15.74
N ASN A 67 -23.04 10.33 -15.07
CA ASN A 67 -22.38 11.50 -15.59
C ASN A 67 -20.90 11.09 -15.71
N ILE A 68 -20.50 10.68 -16.92
CA ILE A 68 -19.28 9.90 -17.17
C ILE A 68 -18.09 10.67 -16.61
N ASP A 69 -18.15 12.00 -16.64
CA ASP A 69 -17.13 12.89 -16.08
C ASP A 69 -17.08 12.87 -14.54
N LYS A 70 -18.21 12.73 -13.86
CA LYS A 70 -18.24 12.57 -12.38
C LYS A 70 -17.75 11.19 -11.96
N VAL A 71 -18.10 10.15 -12.73
CA VAL A 71 -17.63 8.78 -12.46
C VAL A 71 -16.13 8.65 -12.76
N LYS A 72 -15.66 9.19 -13.88
CA LYS A 72 -14.22 9.26 -14.21
C LYS A 72 -13.43 9.99 -13.13
N LYS A 73 -13.91 11.14 -12.63
CA LYS A 73 -13.26 11.85 -11.51
C LYS A 73 -13.21 11.02 -10.22
N ARG A 74 -14.29 10.31 -9.88
CA ARG A 74 -14.28 9.40 -8.71
C ARG A 74 -13.32 8.23 -8.88
N VAL A 75 -13.32 7.59 -10.05
CA VAL A 75 -12.42 6.48 -10.37
C VAL A 75 -10.97 6.95 -10.36
N PHE A 76 -10.68 8.11 -10.95
CA PHE A 76 -9.36 8.71 -10.96
C PHE A 76 -8.85 9.01 -9.54
N LEU A 77 -9.71 9.51 -8.65
CA LEU A 77 -9.37 9.76 -7.25
C LEU A 77 -9.09 8.47 -6.48
N ILE A 78 -9.87 7.40 -6.74
CA ILE A 78 -9.62 6.06 -6.18
C ILE A 78 -8.28 5.49 -6.66
N VAL A 79 -7.96 5.66 -7.95
CA VAL A 79 -6.69 5.20 -8.52
C VAL A 79 -5.50 5.96 -7.91
N ILE A 80 -5.59 7.28 -7.76
CA ILE A 80 -4.56 8.08 -7.09
C ILE A 80 -4.38 7.62 -5.64
N LEU A 81 -5.48 7.41 -4.90
CA LEU A 81 -5.42 6.97 -3.51
C LEU A 81 -4.77 5.59 -3.39
N ALA A 82 -5.11 4.66 -4.29
CA ALA A 82 -4.50 3.33 -4.34
C ALA A 82 -3.00 3.40 -4.68
N LEU A 83 -2.61 4.27 -5.60
CA LEU A 83 -1.20 4.49 -5.95
C LEU A 83 -0.42 5.12 -4.78
N PHE A 84 -1.04 6.08 -4.08
CA PHE A 84 -0.47 6.68 -2.88
C PHE A 84 -0.28 5.66 -1.76
N LEU A 85 -1.28 4.78 -1.53
CA LEU A 85 -1.18 3.69 -0.55
C LEU A 85 -0.12 2.66 -0.95
N LEU A 86 0.04 2.35 -2.24
CA LEU A 86 1.12 1.48 -2.72
C LEU A 86 2.49 2.10 -2.45
N ILE A 87 2.69 3.38 -2.81
CA ILE A 87 3.94 4.09 -2.53
C ILE A 87 4.19 4.13 -1.02
N PHE A 88 3.19 4.48 -0.21
CA PHE A 88 3.29 4.53 1.24
C PHE A 88 3.58 3.16 1.88
N ALA A 89 2.94 2.09 1.41
CA ALA A 89 3.23 0.73 1.87
C ALA A 89 4.67 0.34 1.49
N THR A 90 5.12 0.67 0.27
CA THR A 90 6.52 0.42 -0.11
C THR A 90 7.48 1.26 0.71
N THR A 91 7.21 2.53 1.04
CA THR A 91 8.13 3.35 1.84
C THR A 91 8.16 2.94 3.30
N VAL A 92 7.03 2.56 3.91
CA VAL A 92 6.97 2.07 5.30
C VAL A 92 7.57 0.67 5.41
N MET A 93 7.33 -0.23 4.44
CA MET A 93 8.02 -1.53 4.39
C MET A 93 9.51 -1.33 4.11
N ARG A 94 9.89 -0.37 3.26
CA ARG A 94 11.29 -0.01 3.03
C ARG A 94 11.92 0.59 4.29
N GLN A 95 11.22 1.38 5.11
CA GLN A 95 11.75 1.82 6.41
C GLN A 95 11.91 0.67 7.41
N ARG A 96 11.03 -0.35 7.38
CA ARG A 96 11.19 -1.56 8.21
C ARG A 96 12.29 -2.51 7.69
N SER A 97 12.49 -2.57 6.37
CA SER A 97 13.54 -3.38 5.72
C SER A 97 14.89 -2.66 5.63
N TYR A 98 14.91 -1.34 5.85
CA TYR A 98 16.12 -0.52 5.94
C TYR A 98 16.28 -0.07 7.41
N SER A 99 16.34 -1.04 8.32
CA SER A 99 17.29 -0.94 9.43
C SER A 99 18.69 -1.35 8.97
N SER A 100 19.02 -1.18 7.68
CA SER A 100 20.40 -1.08 7.26
C SER A 100 20.86 0.33 7.60
N VAL A 101 21.34 0.45 8.84
CA VAL A 101 22.24 1.52 9.25
C VAL A 101 23.19 1.82 8.09
N PRO A 102 23.38 3.09 7.68
CA PRO A 102 24.41 3.43 6.71
C PRO A 102 25.72 2.74 7.12
N SER A 103 26.42 2.07 6.19
CA SER A 103 27.64 1.29 6.44
C SER A 103 28.78 2.06 7.14
N ASN A 104 28.58 3.36 7.33
CA ASN A 104 29.50 4.38 7.75
C ASN A 104 28.99 5.16 8.99
N THR A 105 27.87 4.76 9.60
CA THR A 105 27.53 5.17 10.96
C THR A 105 27.92 4.09 11.95
N PHE A 106 28.91 4.40 12.79
CA PHE A 106 29.24 3.60 13.97
C PHE A 106 28.03 3.61 14.92
N ILE A 107 27.15 2.61 14.80
CA ILE A 107 26.17 2.34 15.84
C ILE A 107 26.85 1.42 16.84
N ALA A 108 27.25 1.98 17.98
CA ALA A 108 27.64 1.19 19.14
C ALA A 108 26.39 0.41 19.60
N GLN A 109 26.32 -0.88 19.26
CA GLN A 109 25.33 -1.75 19.87
C GLN A 109 25.65 -1.84 21.36
N ASN A 110 24.70 -1.39 22.18
CA ASN A 110 24.67 -1.48 23.64
C ASN A 110 26.05 -1.41 24.34
N THR A 111 26.45 -0.21 24.76
CA THR A 111 27.76 0.00 25.42
C THR A 111 27.94 -0.76 26.73
N LYS A 112 26.87 -1.29 27.31
CA LYS A 112 26.88 -2.05 28.57
C LYS A 112 26.61 -3.52 28.30
N ILE A 113 27.65 -4.33 28.45
CA ILE A 113 27.58 -5.78 28.53
C ILE A 113 26.82 -6.16 29.80
N ASN A 114 25.96 -7.20 29.73
CA ASN A 114 25.25 -7.70 30.89
C ASN A 114 26.24 -8.21 31.96
N THR A 115 25.88 -8.17 33.24
CA THR A 115 26.79 -8.53 34.35
C THR A 115 27.29 -9.98 34.25
N THR A 116 26.43 -10.93 33.88
CA THR A 116 26.81 -12.33 33.68
C THR A 116 27.80 -12.50 32.53
N GLU A 117 27.54 -11.85 31.39
CA GLU A 117 28.44 -11.86 30.23
C GLU A 117 29.78 -11.20 30.55
N SER A 118 29.76 -10.13 31.37
CA SER A 118 30.99 -9.46 31.83
C SER A 118 31.91 -10.39 32.60
N LEU A 119 31.37 -11.26 33.47
CA LEU A 119 32.18 -12.25 34.19
C LEU A 119 32.80 -13.28 33.25
N THR A 120 32.03 -13.77 32.28
CA THR A 120 32.51 -14.70 31.25
C THR A 120 33.66 -14.08 30.47
N TYR A 121 33.49 -12.86 29.94
CA TYR A 121 34.55 -12.20 29.20
C TYR A 121 35.78 -11.88 30.06
N LYS A 122 35.61 -11.48 31.33
CA LYS A 122 36.75 -11.30 32.25
C LYS A 122 37.56 -12.59 32.42
N SER A 123 36.90 -13.74 32.48
CA SER A 123 37.57 -15.05 32.57
C SER A 123 38.31 -15.40 31.28
N ILE A 124 37.72 -15.11 30.11
CA ILE A 124 38.35 -15.32 28.80
C ILE A 124 39.58 -14.43 28.66
N VAL A 125 39.46 -13.14 28.98
CA VAL A 125 40.56 -12.16 28.95
C VAL A 125 41.72 -12.63 29.82
N THR A 126 41.44 -13.03 31.06
CA THR A 126 42.46 -13.54 31.99
C THR A 126 43.20 -14.75 31.42
N ARG A 127 42.45 -15.72 30.87
CA ARG A 127 43.02 -16.92 30.24
C ARG A 127 43.89 -16.58 29.03
N VAL A 128 43.44 -15.65 28.18
CA VAL A 128 44.18 -15.24 26.98
C VAL A 128 45.48 -14.53 27.36
N VAL A 129 45.42 -13.52 28.23
CA VAL A 129 46.61 -12.78 28.67
C VAL A 129 47.64 -13.72 29.27
N ASN A 130 47.23 -14.59 30.20
CA ASN A 130 48.14 -15.55 30.85
C ASN A 130 48.74 -16.56 29.87
N LYS A 131 48.00 -16.97 28.83
CA LYS A 131 48.52 -17.83 27.76
C LYS A 131 49.66 -17.15 27.00
N TYR A 132 49.53 -15.88 26.63
CA TYR A 132 50.52 -15.18 25.81
C TYR A 132 51.69 -14.60 26.61
N THR A 133 51.52 -14.39 27.91
CA THR A 133 52.61 -14.00 28.83
C THR A 133 53.33 -15.20 29.46
N ASN A 134 52.89 -16.43 29.17
CA ASN A 134 53.39 -17.67 29.77
C ASN A 134 53.45 -17.61 31.32
N SER A 135 52.50 -16.92 31.93
CA SER A 135 52.51 -16.59 33.36
C SER A 135 51.10 -16.56 33.94
N SER A 136 50.96 -16.81 35.24
CA SER A 136 49.67 -16.77 35.94
C SER A 136 49.47 -15.43 36.64
N TYR A 137 49.55 -14.33 35.90
CA TYR A 137 49.38 -13.00 36.48
C TYR A 137 47.94 -12.74 36.90
N LYS A 138 47.77 -11.85 37.89
CA LYS A 138 46.46 -11.33 38.26
C LYS A 138 46.07 -10.26 37.24
N VAL A 139 45.11 -10.59 36.39
CA VAL A 139 44.63 -9.73 35.30
C VAL A 139 43.44 -8.91 35.77
N TYR A 140 43.49 -7.61 35.54
CA TYR A 140 42.42 -6.66 35.81
C TYR A 140 41.81 -6.18 34.50
N VAL A 141 40.49 -6.21 34.40
CA VAL A 141 39.73 -5.70 33.24
C VAL A 141 39.10 -4.37 33.65
N SER A 142 39.64 -3.27 33.13
CA SER A 142 39.23 -1.91 33.45
C SER A 142 38.05 -1.48 32.59
N ASN A 143 38.08 -1.82 31.30
CA ASN A 143 37.02 -1.50 30.36
C ASN A 143 36.64 -2.73 29.54
N LEU A 144 35.34 -2.89 29.30
CA LEU A 144 34.80 -3.99 28.51
C LEU A 144 33.64 -3.45 27.68
N HIS A 145 33.76 -3.54 26.37
CA HIS A 145 32.78 -3.06 25.42
C HIS A 145 32.49 -4.13 24.37
N GLN A 146 31.23 -4.27 23.98
CA GLN A 146 30.82 -5.22 22.94
C GLN A 146 30.20 -4.46 21.78
N ASN A 147 30.50 -4.89 20.56
CA ASN A 147 29.85 -4.41 19.36
C ASN A 147 29.58 -5.60 18.43
N GLY A 148 28.33 -6.05 18.39
CA GLY A 148 27.95 -7.28 17.69
C GLY A 148 28.69 -8.49 18.26
N ASN A 149 29.49 -9.15 17.42
CA ASN A 149 30.29 -10.31 17.81
C ASN A 149 31.72 -9.99 18.23
N LEU A 150 32.07 -8.70 18.32
CA LEU A 150 33.36 -8.23 18.78
C LEU A 150 33.26 -7.78 20.23
N VAL A 151 34.25 -8.18 21.04
CA VAL A 151 34.41 -7.70 22.42
C VAL A 151 35.78 -7.08 22.58
N TYR A 152 35.79 -5.84 22.99
CA TYR A 152 36.97 -5.04 23.28
C TYR A 152 37.18 -5.04 24.79
N ALA A 153 38.35 -5.46 25.23
CA ALA A 153 38.76 -5.48 26.62
C ALA A 153 40.05 -4.69 26.77
N GLN A 154 40.07 -3.80 27.77
CA GLN A 154 41.26 -3.05 28.13
C GLN A 154 41.52 -3.20 29.62
N GLY A 155 42.79 -3.23 29.99
CA GLY A 155 43.16 -3.29 31.39
C GLY A 155 44.65 -3.42 31.60
N TYR A 156 45.01 -4.06 32.69
CA TYR A 156 46.39 -4.29 33.07
C TYR A 156 46.53 -5.58 33.87
N PHE A 157 47.75 -6.07 33.99
CA PHE A 157 48.13 -7.12 34.93
C PHE A 157 49.38 -6.70 35.69
N ASP A 158 49.52 -7.21 36.91
CA ASP A 158 50.65 -6.87 37.78
C ASP A 158 51.79 -7.87 37.57
N VAL A 159 52.94 -7.37 37.14
CA VAL A 159 54.18 -8.13 36.98
C VAL A 159 55.08 -7.86 38.18
N PRO A 160 55.51 -8.89 38.93
CA PRO A 160 56.41 -8.71 40.05
C PRO A 160 57.66 -7.93 39.64
N LYS A 161 57.96 -6.85 40.35
CA LYS A 161 59.12 -5.94 40.15
C LYS A 161 59.04 -5.01 38.93
N GLU A 162 58.13 -5.23 37.99
CA GLU A 162 57.94 -4.36 36.81
C GLU A 162 56.70 -3.47 36.94
N GLY A 163 55.75 -3.86 37.79
CA GLY A 163 54.51 -3.12 38.04
C GLY A 163 53.42 -3.44 37.03
N ASN A 164 52.54 -2.47 36.80
CA ASN A 164 51.37 -2.68 35.94
C ASN A 164 51.75 -2.67 34.47
N VAL A 165 51.43 -3.76 33.78
CA VAL A 165 51.59 -3.92 32.33
C VAL A 165 50.21 -3.85 31.67
N HIS A 166 50.06 -2.96 30.71
CA HIS A 166 48.76 -2.68 30.08
C HIS A 166 48.52 -3.58 28.87
N TYR A 167 47.25 -3.92 28.64
CA TYR A 167 46.84 -4.66 27.46
C TYR A 167 45.56 -4.11 26.83
N ASP A 168 45.47 -4.30 25.51
CA ASP A 168 44.27 -4.15 24.70
C ASP A 168 43.99 -5.48 24.00
N LEU A 169 42.77 -5.98 24.11
CA LEU A 169 42.35 -7.28 23.56
C LEU A 169 41.05 -7.14 22.79
N ILE A 170 41.02 -7.70 21.59
CA ILE A 170 39.82 -7.83 20.76
C ILE A 170 39.49 -9.31 20.60
N LEU A 171 38.31 -9.71 21.06
CA LEU A 171 37.74 -11.02 20.85
C LEU A 171 36.71 -10.96 19.71
N LYS A 172 36.68 -11.97 18.85
CA LYS A 172 35.61 -12.21 17.88
C LYS A 172 35.06 -13.60 18.12
N ASN A 173 33.76 -13.71 18.42
CA ASN A 173 33.14 -14.99 18.81
C ASN A 173 33.98 -15.71 19.90
N ASP A 174 34.27 -15.01 21.00
CA ASP A 174 35.05 -15.50 22.16
C ASP A 174 36.53 -15.87 21.91
N SER A 175 37.02 -15.70 20.68
CA SER A 175 38.39 -16.03 20.28
C SER A 175 39.23 -14.76 20.11
N PRO A 176 40.49 -14.73 20.59
CA PRO A 176 41.35 -13.57 20.43
C PRO A 176 41.68 -13.34 18.95
N THR A 177 41.40 -12.13 18.48
CA THR A 177 41.72 -11.64 17.13
C THR A 177 42.75 -10.53 17.14
N SER A 178 42.90 -9.81 18.25
CA SER A 178 44.02 -8.90 18.47
C SER A 178 44.38 -8.87 19.94
N LEU A 179 45.66 -8.89 20.24
CA LEU A 179 46.17 -8.71 21.61
C LEU A 179 47.41 -7.84 21.54
N ILE A 180 47.38 -6.70 22.21
CA ILE A 180 48.50 -5.78 22.35
C ILE A 180 48.85 -5.71 23.82
N ILE A 181 50.12 -5.86 24.17
CA ILE A 181 50.64 -5.74 25.54
C ILE A 181 51.78 -4.73 25.52
N ASN A 182 51.65 -3.63 26.27
CA ASN A 182 52.58 -2.49 26.26
C ASN A 182 52.98 -2.03 24.84
N GLY A 183 52.03 -2.02 23.90
CA GLY A 183 52.25 -1.61 22.52
C GLY A 183 52.82 -2.70 21.59
N ASN A 184 53.22 -3.85 22.12
CA ASN A 184 53.66 -4.99 21.30
C ASN A 184 52.47 -5.87 20.93
N GLU A 185 52.36 -6.25 19.66
CA GLU A 185 51.27 -7.08 19.14
C GLU A 185 51.62 -8.58 19.24
N TYR A 186 50.74 -9.36 19.87
CA TYR A 186 50.90 -10.80 20.12
C TYR A 186 49.93 -11.66 19.30
N VAL A 187 48.80 -11.08 18.88
CA VAL A 187 47.76 -11.74 18.07
C VAL A 187 47.26 -10.75 17.03
N LYS A 188 47.00 -11.24 15.81
CA LYS A 188 46.53 -10.48 14.64
C LYS A 188 45.46 -11.27 13.88
#